data_AF-A0A7X5J863-F1
#
_entry.id   AF-A0A7X5J863-F1
#
_cell.length_a   1.000
_cell.length_b   1.000
_cell.length_c   1.000
_cell.angle_alpha   90.00
_cell.angle_beta   90.00
_cell.angle_gamma   90.00
#
_symmetry.space_group_name_H-M   'P 1'
#
loop_
_entity.id
_entity.type
_entity.pdbx_description
1 polymer ?
#
loop_
_entity_poly.entity_id
_entity_poly.type
_entity_poly.pdbx_seq_one_letter_code
_entity_poly.pdbx_strand_id
1 'polypeptide(L)'
;MTDQQLKEPTMVKPESPSGFKTLSPANIAKPLQRLSRAPAGAFDHVSKDWKSRLRIGGWGSFIALVMVPTLFAFVYYAFIASDQYESEARFIVRSSEKPQVGGLGALLQTTGLGPAQEETYSVLDYMASRDALRDVQAVVDYQALMGRDFVDFLSAFPNMIDGATFEGMFDHYTRHVTPKHDTTSGISTVTVRAFTPEDAQAIATALLDNAEKLINRMNQRSREDSLTLARDEVRNAEQRVLDNQLRLKAFRVKEGIVDPEVASKAALELIGELTGEQAKLETQLRLIKEQTPSSVQIQVLQKRLDALVAQLDQERAKLVSQNGSLVGTYAEYEQLVLEQEFAAKALLTAQANLASARVEAARKQLYLERIVEPNAPDDARYPQRLLRILTVFMTFFLGYAIIWLLYVNAREHKH
;
A
#
# COMPACT_ATOMS: atom_id res chain seq x y z
N MET A 1 -18.16 -28.85 -78.70
CA MET A 1 -18.67 -29.12 -80.06
C MET A 1 -17.47 -28.94 -80.97
N THR A 2 -16.86 -29.94 -81.60
CA THR A 2 -17.30 -31.25 -82.09
C THR A 2 -15.96 -31.93 -82.48
N ASP A 3 -15.57 -33.04 -81.84
CA ASP A 3 -15.71 -34.42 -82.40
C ASP A 3 -14.63 -34.70 -83.47
N GLN A 4 -13.74 -35.67 -83.26
CA GLN A 4 -13.87 -37.10 -83.62
C GLN A 4 -12.84 -37.41 -84.73
N GLN A 5 -11.92 -38.37 -84.49
CA GLN A 5 -11.88 -39.71 -85.13
C GLN A 5 -11.44 -39.68 -86.63
N LEU A 6 -10.73 -40.63 -87.25
CA LEU A 6 -10.29 -42.01 -87.01
C LEU A 6 -9.38 -42.42 -88.20
N LYS A 7 -8.58 -43.50 -88.01
CA LYS A 7 -8.09 -44.53 -89.01
C LYS A 7 -7.07 -44.12 -90.09
N GLU A 8 -5.85 -44.69 -90.13
CA GLU A 8 -5.42 -46.03 -90.64
C GLU A 8 -5.59 -46.19 -92.19
N PRO A 9 -4.81 -47.03 -92.95
CA PRO A 9 -4.15 -48.31 -92.54
C PRO A 9 -2.83 -48.74 -93.28
N THR A 10 -2.33 -49.95 -92.87
CA THR A 10 -1.67 -51.05 -93.67
C THR A 10 -0.37 -50.81 -94.45
N MET A 11 0.76 -51.52 -94.26
CA MET A 11 1.13 -52.97 -94.25
C MET A 11 1.94 -53.38 -95.51
N VAL A 12 3.18 -53.82 -95.26
CA VAL A 12 3.83 -55.08 -95.70
C VAL A 12 3.99 -55.40 -97.20
N LYS A 13 5.23 -55.69 -97.61
CA LYS A 13 5.60 -56.83 -98.50
C LYS A 13 7.13 -57.13 -98.49
N PRO A 14 7.63 -58.29 -99.00
CA PRO A 14 8.32 -59.29 -98.17
C PRO A 14 9.60 -59.91 -98.81
N GLU A 15 10.15 -60.95 -98.13
CA GLU A 15 10.85 -62.17 -98.66
C GLU A 15 12.10 -62.02 -99.56
N SER A 16 13.15 -62.85 -99.54
CA SER A 16 13.65 -64.07 -98.85
C SER A 16 15.00 -64.42 -99.57
N PRO A 17 15.54 -65.65 -99.63
CA PRO A 17 16.12 -66.58 -98.63
C PRO A 17 17.64 -66.84 -98.93
N SER A 18 18.46 -67.58 -98.17
CA SER A 18 18.52 -69.05 -98.13
C SER A 18 19.91 -69.57 -97.68
N GLY A 19 19.91 -70.71 -96.98
CA GLY A 19 21.00 -71.72 -96.94
C GLY A 19 22.00 -71.65 -95.77
N PHE A 20 22.42 -72.72 -95.08
CA PHE A 20 22.08 -74.15 -95.08
C PHE A 20 22.53 -74.75 -93.72
N LYS A 21 21.92 -75.88 -93.34
CA LYS A 21 22.11 -76.67 -92.10
C LYS A 21 23.41 -77.47 -92.04
N THR A 22 23.88 -77.77 -90.82
CA THR A 22 24.36 -79.12 -90.42
C THR A 22 23.90 -79.44 -88.99
N LEU A 23 23.60 -80.71 -88.71
CA LEU A 23 23.02 -81.25 -87.47
C LEU A 23 23.86 -82.40 -86.91
N SER A 24 23.80 -82.55 -85.57
CA SER A 24 23.91 -83.78 -84.74
C SER A 24 25.30 -84.28 -84.29
N PRO A 25 25.43 -85.07 -83.19
CA PRO A 25 24.37 -85.66 -82.34
C PRO A 25 24.57 -85.59 -80.79
N ALA A 26 23.54 -86.06 -80.08
CA ALA A 26 23.43 -86.22 -78.63
C ALA A 26 23.82 -87.65 -78.15
N ASN A 27 24.27 -87.80 -76.89
CA ASN A 27 23.83 -88.81 -75.89
C ASN A 27 24.67 -88.76 -74.59
N ILE A 28 24.06 -88.50 -73.42
CA ILE A 28 23.61 -89.41 -72.32
C ILE A 28 24.74 -90.02 -71.46
N ALA A 29 24.83 -89.58 -70.18
CA ALA A 29 25.06 -90.43 -68.98
C ALA A 29 24.83 -89.66 -67.65
N LYS A 30 24.06 -90.23 -66.72
CA LYS A 30 23.90 -89.92 -65.26
C LYS A 30 24.74 -90.97 -64.47
N PRO A 31 25.11 -90.87 -63.15
CA PRO A 31 24.21 -90.54 -62.02
C PRO A 31 24.80 -89.93 -60.70
N LEU A 32 23.87 -89.48 -59.84
CA LEU A 32 23.81 -89.40 -58.36
C LEU A 32 25.08 -89.10 -57.50
N GLN A 33 25.07 -87.94 -56.83
CA GLN A 33 25.66 -87.79 -55.49
C GLN A 33 24.86 -86.82 -54.61
N ARG A 34 24.93 -87.09 -53.31
CA ARG A 34 24.06 -86.70 -52.20
C ARG A 34 24.40 -85.32 -51.59
N LEU A 35 23.43 -84.82 -50.80
CA LEU A 35 23.54 -83.86 -49.68
C LEU A 35 23.64 -82.36 -50.02
N SER A 36 22.52 -81.65 -49.89
CA SER A 36 22.41 -80.55 -48.91
C SER A 36 20.94 -80.15 -48.72
N ARG A 37 20.57 -79.96 -47.45
CA ARG A 37 19.24 -79.55 -46.99
C ARG A 37 18.91 -78.15 -47.54
N ALA A 38 17.71 -77.97 -48.08
CA ALA A 38 17.12 -76.65 -48.24
C ALA A 38 16.64 -76.16 -46.86
N PRO A 39 17.08 -74.98 -46.37
CA PRO A 39 16.51 -74.42 -45.15
C PRO A 39 15.11 -73.88 -45.41
N ALA A 40 14.22 -74.14 -44.45
CA ALA A 40 12.89 -73.61 -44.39
C ALA A 40 12.93 -72.07 -44.40
N GLY A 41 12.34 -71.45 -45.42
CA GLY A 41 11.99 -70.03 -45.40
C GLY A 41 10.78 -69.85 -44.47
N ALA A 42 11.07 -69.68 -43.18
CA ALA A 42 10.09 -69.32 -42.16
C ALA A 42 10.31 -67.87 -41.77
N PHE A 43 9.36 -67.01 -42.15
CA PHE A 43 9.03 -65.70 -41.57
C PHE A 43 10.10 -65.05 -40.68
N ASP A 44 11.09 -64.41 -41.29
CA ASP A 44 11.88 -63.41 -40.55
C ASP A 44 11.00 -62.17 -40.36
N HIS A 45 10.57 -62.00 -39.12
CA HIS A 45 9.91 -60.82 -38.61
C HIS A 45 10.73 -59.58 -38.98
N VAL A 46 10.11 -58.66 -39.72
CA VAL A 46 10.50 -57.24 -39.73
C VAL A 46 10.32 -56.72 -38.31
N SER A 47 11.31 -56.94 -37.44
CA SER A 47 11.41 -56.26 -36.18
C SER A 47 11.68 -54.79 -36.51
N LYS A 48 10.62 -53.98 -36.40
CA LYS A 48 10.68 -52.53 -36.45
C LYS A 48 11.76 -52.04 -35.47
N ASP A 49 12.91 -51.66 -36.00
CA ASP A 49 13.97 -50.95 -35.29
C ASP A 49 13.51 -49.54 -34.89
N TRP A 50 12.59 -49.44 -33.94
CA TRP A 50 12.15 -48.15 -33.39
C TRP A 50 13.30 -47.47 -32.61
N LYS A 51 14.27 -48.27 -32.11
CA LYS A 51 15.36 -47.80 -31.24
C LYS A 51 16.40 -46.97 -32.02
N SER A 52 16.56 -47.20 -33.32
CA SER A 52 17.49 -46.43 -34.16
C SER A 52 16.93 -45.04 -34.52
N ARG A 53 15.60 -44.86 -34.52
CA ARG A 53 14.93 -43.57 -34.75
C ARG A 53 14.93 -42.65 -33.53
N LEU A 54 15.21 -43.19 -32.33
CA LEU A 54 15.36 -42.48 -31.05
C LEU A 54 16.81 -42.05 -30.73
N ARG A 55 17.78 -42.25 -31.65
CA ARG A 55 19.12 -41.66 -31.51
C ARG A 55 19.03 -40.13 -31.52
N ILE A 56 19.73 -39.49 -30.59
CA ILE A 56 19.89 -38.03 -30.54
C ILE A 56 20.46 -37.57 -31.89
N GLY A 57 19.69 -36.75 -32.63
CA GLY A 57 20.01 -36.29 -33.98
C GLY A 57 19.24 -36.96 -35.13
N GLY A 58 18.36 -37.92 -34.86
CA GLY A 58 17.42 -38.48 -35.83
C GLY A 58 16.08 -37.71 -35.88
N TRP A 59 15.34 -37.81 -36.99
CA TRP A 59 14.00 -37.20 -37.12
C TRP A 59 13.04 -37.66 -36.00
N GLY A 60 13.24 -38.84 -35.42
CA GLY A 60 12.41 -39.34 -34.31
C GLY A 60 12.67 -38.62 -32.98
N SER A 61 13.90 -38.22 -32.65
CA SER A 61 14.18 -37.41 -31.44
C SER A 61 13.62 -35.98 -31.57
N PHE A 62 13.65 -35.41 -32.78
CA PHE A 62 13.04 -34.11 -33.06
C PHE A 62 11.51 -34.17 -32.90
N ILE A 63 10.86 -35.17 -33.50
CA ILE A 63 9.40 -35.34 -33.38
C ILE A 63 9.00 -35.55 -31.92
N ALA A 64 9.70 -36.42 -31.19
CA ALA A 64 9.36 -36.73 -29.81
C ALA A 64 9.58 -35.53 -28.85
N LEU A 65 10.64 -34.74 -29.03
CA LEU A 65 10.97 -33.65 -28.09
C LEU A 65 10.30 -32.32 -28.46
N VAL A 66 10.03 -32.07 -29.74
CA VAL A 66 9.49 -30.78 -30.21
C VAL A 66 8.05 -30.92 -30.67
N MET A 67 7.77 -31.83 -31.61
CA MET A 67 6.44 -31.92 -32.22
C MET A 67 5.39 -32.48 -31.27
N VAL A 68 5.73 -33.49 -30.45
CA VAL A 68 4.78 -34.08 -29.49
C VAL A 68 4.33 -33.06 -28.43
N PRO A 69 5.22 -32.35 -27.70
CA PRO A 69 4.80 -31.31 -26.76
C PRO A 69 4.05 -30.15 -27.44
N THR A 70 4.46 -29.77 -28.65
CA THR A 70 3.76 -28.72 -29.42
C THR A 70 2.36 -29.17 -29.83
N LEU A 71 2.17 -30.44 -30.20
CA LEU A 71 0.86 -31.00 -30.55
C LEU A 71 -0.04 -31.05 -29.31
N PHE A 72 0.48 -31.43 -28.14
CA PHE A 72 -0.27 -31.36 -26.88
C PHE A 72 -0.69 -29.92 -26.57
N ALA A 73 0.23 -28.95 -26.71
CA ALA A 73 -0.09 -27.54 -26.51
C ALA A 73 -1.13 -27.05 -27.53
N PHE A 74 -1.04 -27.47 -28.79
CA PHE A 74 -2.03 -27.16 -29.82
C PHE A 74 -3.41 -27.67 -29.43
N VAL A 75 -3.54 -28.96 -29.05
CA VAL A 75 -4.82 -29.54 -28.64
C VAL A 75 -5.39 -28.81 -27.43
N TYR A 76 -4.55 -28.51 -26.44
CA TYR A 76 -4.95 -27.80 -25.24
C TYR A 76 -5.45 -26.37 -25.56
N TYR A 77 -4.62 -25.53 -26.18
CA TYR A 77 -4.98 -24.13 -26.43
C TYR A 77 -6.03 -23.95 -27.52
N ALA A 78 -6.20 -24.90 -28.44
CA ALA A 78 -7.21 -24.81 -29.49
C ALA A 78 -8.61 -25.24 -29.01
N PHE A 79 -8.71 -26.27 -28.17
CA PHE A 79 -9.99 -26.91 -27.85
C PHE A 79 -10.37 -26.93 -26.36
N ILE A 80 -9.40 -26.84 -25.44
CA ILE A 80 -9.66 -27.01 -24.00
C ILE A 80 -9.54 -25.68 -23.24
N ALA A 81 -8.56 -24.85 -23.58
CA ALA A 81 -8.31 -23.60 -22.86
C ALA A 81 -9.53 -22.67 -22.93
N SER A 82 -9.99 -22.23 -21.76
CA SER A 82 -11.11 -21.32 -21.64
C SER A 82 -10.73 -19.91 -22.06
N ASP A 83 -11.67 -19.24 -22.70
CA ASP A 83 -11.54 -17.84 -23.08
C ASP A 83 -11.57 -16.95 -21.83
N GLN A 84 -10.69 -15.95 -21.83
CA GLN A 84 -10.49 -15.01 -20.75
C GLN A 84 -10.69 -13.60 -21.27
N TYR A 85 -11.60 -12.90 -20.61
CA TYR A 85 -12.05 -11.55 -20.87
C TYR A 85 -11.35 -10.59 -19.92
N GLU A 86 -10.91 -9.46 -20.44
CA GLU A 86 -10.15 -8.45 -19.70
C GLU A 86 -10.99 -7.18 -19.52
N SER A 87 -11.32 -6.84 -18.27
CA SER A 87 -11.94 -5.56 -17.91
C SER A 87 -10.86 -4.63 -17.37
N GLU A 88 -10.79 -3.41 -17.90
CA GLU A 88 -9.81 -2.41 -17.52
C GLU A 88 -10.51 -1.21 -16.88
N ALA A 89 -9.96 -0.71 -15.78
CA ALA A 89 -10.37 0.56 -15.22
C ALA A 89 -9.18 1.45 -14.91
N ARG A 90 -9.37 2.75 -15.11
CA ARG A 90 -8.33 3.77 -14.91
C ARG A 90 -8.80 4.80 -13.89
N PHE A 91 -7.94 5.10 -12.94
CA PHE A 91 -8.25 6.04 -11.86
C PHE A 91 -7.02 6.86 -11.47
N ILE A 92 -7.27 7.99 -10.82
CA ILE A 92 -6.24 8.82 -10.18
C ILE A 92 -6.63 8.99 -8.72
N VAL A 93 -5.66 8.88 -7.83
CA VAL A 93 -5.81 9.27 -6.42
C VAL A 93 -5.29 10.69 -6.26
N ARG A 94 -6.13 11.61 -5.78
CA ARG A 94 -5.77 13.01 -5.57
C ARG A 94 -5.93 13.39 -4.11
N SER A 95 -5.01 14.22 -3.63
CA SER A 95 -5.20 14.97 -2.39
C SER A 95 -5.86 16.30 -2.70
N SER A 96 -6.79 16.72 -1.85
CA SER A 96 -7.43 18.04 -1.91
C SER A 96 -6.49 19.18 -1.46
N GLU A 97 -5.27 18.85 -1.04
CA GLU A 97 -4.25 19.82 -0.68
C GLU A 97 -3.72 20.57 -1.92
N LYS A 98 -4.06 21.86 -2.03
CA LYS A 98 -3.34 22.76 -2.94
C LYS A 98 -1.96 22.98 -2.32
N PRO A 99 -0.87 22.54 -2.95
CA PRO A 99 0.44 22.72 -2.36
C PRO A 99 0.74 24.22 -2.29
N GLN A 100 0.91 24.76 -1.08
CA GLN A 100 1.60 26.03 -0.90
C GLN A 100 3.07 25.75 -1.16
N VAL A 101 3.41 25.73 -2.44
CA VAL A 101 4.76 25.46 -2.89
C VAL A 101 5.64 26.67 -2.57
N GLY A 102 6.38 26.59 -1.47
CA GLY A 102 7.52 27.48 -1.20
C GLY A 102 8.81 26.89 -1.76
N GLY A 103 9.50 27.64 -2.65
CA GLY A 103 10.90 27.49 -3.08
C GLY A 103 11.46 26.08 -3.32
N LEU A 104 11.78 25.38 -2.23
CA LEU A 104 12.40 24.04 -2.24
C LEU A 104 11.37 22.91 -2.46
N GLY A 105 10.13 23.08 -2.00
CA GLY A 105 9.04 22.12 -2.25
C GLY A 105 8.66 22.03 -3.74
N ALA A 106 8.89 23.11 -4.49
CA ALA A 106 8.65 23.15 -5.95
C ALA A 106 9.59 22.19 -6.69
N LEU A 107 10.87 22.23 -6.31
CA LEU A 107 11.92 21.48 -6.96
C LEU A 107 11.77 19.97 -6.71
N LEU A 108 11.38 19.57 -5.50
CA LEU A 108 11.07 18.16 -5.19
C LEU A 108 9.80 17.65 -5.88
N GLN A 109 8.84 18.52 -6.16
CA GLN A 109 7.65 18.14 -6.93
C GLN A 109 7.98 17.95 -8.42
N THR A 110 8.96 18.69 -8.95
CA THR A 110 9.44 18.52 -10.34
C THR A 110 10.27 17.26 -10.57
N THR A 111 10.85 16.66 -9.53
CA THR A 111 11.53 15.36 -9.62
C THR A 111 10.56 14.18 -9.56
N GLY A 112 9.27 14.43 -9.40
CA GLY A 112 8.23 13.39 -9.30
C GLY A 112 8.09 12.77 -7.90
N LEU A 113 8.95 13.07 -6.93
CA LEU A 113 8.97 12.45 -5.60
C LEU A 113 7.95 13.06 -4.61
N GLY A 114 6.77 13.46 -5.08
CA GLY A 114 5.76 14.13 -4.24
C GLY A 114 4.93 13.17 -3.38
N PRO A 115 4.39 13.63 -2.23
CA PRO A 115 3.59 12.82 -1.30
C PRO A 115 2.31 12.22 -1.91
N ALA A 116 1.81 12.76 -3.03
CA ALA A 116 0.66 12.18 -3.75
C ALA A 116 0.96 10.80 -4.37
N GLN A 117 2.23 10.45 -4.60
CA GLN A 117 2.60 9.13 -5.13
C GLN A 117 2.47 8.04 -4.07
N GLU A 118 2.88 8.29 -2.81
CA GLU A 118 2.81 7.32 -1.70
C GLU A 118 1.37 6.83 -1.45
N GLU A 119 0.41 7.75 -1.51
CA GLU A 119 -1.01 7.44 -1.30
C GLU A 119 -1.59 6.61 -2.45
N THR A 120 -1.10 6.79 -3.68
CA THR A 120 -1.51 5.97 -4.81
C THR A 120 -1.00 4.54 -4.67
N TYR A 121 0.24 4.36 -4.23
CA TYR A 121 0.80 3.02 -3.98
C TYR A 121 0.05 2.27 -2.89
N SER A 122 -0.40 2.96 -1.83
CA SER A 122 -1.21 2.33 -0.76
C SER A 122 -2.50 1.68 -1.30
N VAL A 123 -3.15 2.31 -2.27
CA VAL A 123 -4.35 1.75 -2.92
C VAL A 123 -4.00 0.55 -3.79
N LEU A 124 -2.89 0.59 -4.52
CA LEU A 124 -2.46 -0.50 -5.40
C LEU A 124 -2.00 -1.72 -4.59
N ASP A 125 -1.26 -1.50 -3.50
CA ASP A 125 -0.85 -2.54 -2.57
C ASP A 125 -2.08 -3.19 -1.91
N TYR A 126 -3.08 -2.39 -1.55
CA TYR A 126 -4.36 -2.93 -1.09
C TYR A 126 -5.02 -3.79 -2.18
N MET A 127 -5.12 -3.31 -3.42
CA MET A 127 -5.72 -4.08 -4.53
C MET A 127 -4.98 -5.39 -4.79
N ALA A 128 -3.67 -5.45 -4.55
CA ALA A 128 -2.85 -6.66 -4.66
C ALA A 128 -2.84 -7.51 -3.37
N SER A 129 -3.53 -7.10 -2.31
CA SER A 129 -3.49 -7.73 -0.99
C SER A 129 -4.54 -8.84 -0.82
N ARG A 130 -4.35 -9.64 0.23
CA ARG A 130 -5.32 -10.64 0.69
C ARG A 130 -6.61 -9.99 1.20
N ASP A 131 -6.54 -8.77 1.71
CA ASP A 131 -7.71 -8.07 2.22
C ASP A 131 -8.63 -7.63 1.09
N ALA A 132 -8.08 -7.16 -0.04
CA ALA A 132 -8.88 -6.91 -1.24
C ALA A 132 -9.57 -8.18 -1.76
N LEU A 133 -8.86 -9.32 -1.78
CA LEU A 133 -9.49 -10.60 -2.15
C LEU A 133 -10.64 -10.96 -1.20
N ARG A 134 -10.48 -10.78 0.11
CA ARG A 134 -11.57 -11.02 1.09
C ARG A 134 -12.76 -10.11 0.85
N ASP A 135 -12.49 -8.83 0.61
CA ASP A 135 -13.52 -7.82 0.38
C ASP A 135 -14.26 -8.07 -0.96
N VAL A 136 -13.55 -8.52 -2.00
CA VAL A 136 -14.16 -8.94 -3.28
C VAL A 136 -14.96 -10.22 -3.11
N GLN A 137 -14.41 -11.25 -2.44
CA GLN A 137 -15.09 -12.51 -2.15
C GLN A 137 -16.41 -12.28 -1.41
N ALA A 138 -16.45 -11.32 -0.47
CA ALA A 138 -17.65 -10.99 0.28
C ALA A 138 -18.76 -10.33 -0.56
N VAL A 139 -18.41 -9.68 -1.69
CA VAL A 139 -19.37 -8.94 -2.52
C VAL A 139 -19.85 -9.76 -3.73
N VAL A 140 -18.93 -10.42 -4.43
CA VAL A 140 -19.23 -11.10 -5.72
C VAL A 140 -19.01 -12.61 -5.71
N ASP A 141 -18.59 -13.20 -4.58
CA ASP A 141 -18.22 -14.62 -4.47
C ASP A 141 -17.21 -15.05 -5.56
N TYR A 142 -15.99 -14.52 -5.45
CA TYR A 142 -14.91 -14.74 -6.40
C TYR A 142 -14.65 -16.23 -6.69
N GLN A 143 -14.73 -17.08 -5.66
CA GLN A 143 -14.58 -18.53 -5.80
C GLN A 143 -15.65 -19.12 -6.75
N ALA A 144 -16.92 -18.73 -6.61
CA ALA A 144 -17.98 -19.23 -7.48
C ALA A 144 -17.84 -18.74 -8.93
N LEU A 145 -17.39 -17.49 -9.14
CA LEU A 145 -17.18 -16.94 -10.47
C LEU A 145 -16.03 -17.61 -11.22
N MET A 146 -14.91 -17.85 -10.53
CA MET A 146 -13.71 -18.45 -11.13
C MET A 146 -13.76 -19.99 -11.18
N GLY A 147 -14.75 -20.61 -10.54
CA GLY A 147 -14.90 -22.06 -10.43
C GLY A 147 -16.05 -22.66 -11.22
N ARG A 148 -16.61 -21.95 -12.22
CA ARG A 148 -17.75 -22.44 -13.01
C ARG A 148 -17.38 -23.67 -13.86
N ASP A 149 -18.35 -24.55 -14.09
CA ASP A 149 -18.16 -25.84 -14.77
C ASP A 149 -17.63 -25.76 -16.21
N PHE A 150 -17.81 -24.63 -16.90
CA PHE A 150 -17.31 -24.44 -18.26
C PHE A 150 -15.84 -24.00 -18.31
N VAL A 151 -15.25 -23.68 -17.16
CA VAL A 151 -13.86 -23.26 -17.06
C VAL A 151 -12.96 -24.49 -17.06
N ASP A 152 -11.85 -24.43 -17.79
CA ASP A 152 -10.91 -25.54 -17.88
C ASP A 152 -10.25 -25.86 -16.53
N PHE A 153 -9.96 -27.13 -16.30
CA PHE A 153 -9.46 -27.64 -15.02
C PHE A 153 -8.13 -27.03 -14.54
N LEU A 154 -7.38 -26.37 -15.44
CA LEU A 154 -6.10 -25.74 -15.10
C LEU A 154 -6.28 -24.27 -14.74
N SER A 155 -7.18 -23.56 -15.43
CA SER A 155 -7.49 -22.15 -15.21
C SER A 155 -8.56 -21.94 -14.14
N ALA A 156 -9.43 -22.91 -13.88
CA ALA A 156 -10.48 -22.80 -12.87
C ALA A 156 -9.91 -22.69 -11.45
N PHE A 157 -10.63 -22.04 -10.55
CA PHE A 157 -10.38 -22.13 -9.12
C PHE A 157 -11.50 -22.91 -8.42
N PRO A 158 -11.19 -23.96 -7.62
CA PRO A 158 -9.86 -24.49 -7.31
C PRO A 158 -9.32 -25.40 -8.42
N ASN A 159 -8.02 -25.29 -8.71
CA ASN A 159 -7.28 -26.22 -9.59
C ASN A 159 -6.33 -27.11 -8.77
N MET A 160 -5.66 -28.05 -9.46
CA MET A 160 -4.67 -28.94 -8.86
C MET A 160 -3.40 -28.24 -8.37
N ILE A 161 -3.14 -26.99 -8.79
CA ILE A 161 -1.90 -26.26 -8.49
C ILE A 161 -2.06 -25.44 -7.21
N ASP A 162 -3.11 -24.62 -7.15
CA ASP A 162 -3.43 -23.69 -6.06
C ASP A 162 -4.14 -24.42 -4.90
N GLY A 163 -4.84 -25.52 -5.20
CA GLY A 163 -5.70 -26.20 -4.25
C GLY A 163 -6.93 -25.37 -3.84
N ALA A 164 -7.68 -25.87 -2.86
CA ALA A 164 -8.94 -25.25 -2.39
C ALA A 164 -8.75 -24.31 -1.18
N THR A 165 -7.52 -23.88 -0.92
CA THR A 165 -7.21 -23.02 0.24
C THR A 165 -7.39 -21.54 -0.11
N PHE A 166 -7.52 -20.69 0.92
CA PHE A 166 -7.55 -19.24 0.72
C PHE A 166 -6.24 -18.72 0.09
N GLU A 167 -5.10 -19.32 0.44
CA GLU A 167 -3.81 -18.94 -0.15
C GLU A 167 -3.74 -19.30 -1.64
N GLY A 168 -4.26 -20.48 -2.01
CA GLY A 168 -4.44 -20.83 -3.42
C GLY A 168 -5.33 -19.86 -4.17
N MET A 169 -6.43 -19.41 -3.54
CA MET A 169 -7.30 -18.39 -4.12
C MET A 169 -6.57 -17.06 -4.34
N PHE A 170 -5.69 -16.69 -3.41
CA PHE A 170 -4.86 -15.50 -3.52
C PHE A 170 -3.82 -15.60 -4.63
N ASP A 171 -3.15 -16.72 -4.77
CA ASP A 171 -2.25 -16.98 -5.89
C ASP A 171 -3.00 -16.94 -7.24
N HIS A 172 -4.22 -17.48 -7.28
CA HIS A 172 -5.11 -17.37 -8.43
C HIS A 172 -5.49 -15.92 -8.73
N TYR A 173 -5.87 -15.17 -7.71
CA TYR A 173 -6.25 -13.76 -7.77
C TYR A 173 -5.13 -12.86 -8.28
N THR A 174 -3.92 -12.97 -7.75
CA THR A 174 -2.77 -12.13 -8.15
C THR A 174 -2.35 -12.37 -9.60
N ARG A 175 -2.68 -13.53 -10.18
CA ARG A 175 -2.54 -13.75 -11.62
C ARG A 175 -3.63 -13.04 -12.41
N HIS A 176 -4.86 -13.00 -11.94
CA HIS A 176 -6.00 -12.44 -12.69
C HIS A 176 -6.17 -10.94 -12.52
N VAL A 177 -5.69 -10.37 -11.41
CA VAL A 177 -5.77 -8.94 -11.11
C VAL A 177 -4.38 -8.33 -11.15
N THR A 178 -4.19 -7.31 -11.98
CA THR A 178 -2.91 -6.63 -12.16
C THR A 178 -3.09 -5.12 -12.02
N PRO A 179 -2.86 -4.56 -10.83
CA PRO A 179 -2.79 -3.12 -10.64
C PRO A 179 -1.44 -2.59 -11.16
N LYS A 180 -1.47 -1.48 -11.90
CA LYS A 180 -0.28 -0.79 -12.45
C LYS A 180 -0.40 0.71 -12.24
N HIS A 181 0.72 1.37 -11.98
CA HIS A 181 0.82 2.82 -11.92
C HIS A 181 1.73 3.32 -13.02
N ASP A 182 1.27 4.30 -13.79
CA ASP A 182 2.13 5.07 -14.69
C ASP A 182 2.54 6.37 -14.00
N THR A 183 3.81 6.45 -13.60
CA THR A 183 4.39 7.62 -12.92
C THR A 183 4.49 8.86 -13.82
N THR A 184 4.41 8.69 -15.14
CA THR A 184 4.48 9.81 -16.10
C THR A 184 3.14 10.52 -16.22
N SER A 185 2.06 9.76 -16.38
CA SER A 185 0.70 10.30 -16.48
C SER A 185 0.02 10.48 -15.12
N GLY A 186 0.52 9.82 -14.07
CA GLY A 186 -0.11 9.75 -12.75
C GLY A 186 -1.37 8.87 -12.74
N ILE A 187 -1.66 8.16 -13.83
CA ILE A 187 -2.84 7.31 -13.99
C ILE A 187 -2.52 5.91 -13.49
N SER A 188 -3.36 5.42 -12.58
CA SER A 188 -3.37 4.02 -12.16
C SER A 188 -4.36 3.24 -13.02
N THR A 189 -3.95 2.06 -13.45
CA THR A 189 -4.76 1.14 -14.25
C THR A 189 -4.88 -0.17 -13.50
N VAL A 190 -6.11 -0.64 -13.30
CA VAL A 190 -6.37 -1.98 -12.81
C VAL A 190 -6.96 -2.82 -13.92
N THR A 191 -6.32 -3.97 -14.15
CA THR A 191 -6.75 -4.95 -15.13
C THR A 191 -7.25 -6.18 -14.40
N VAL A 192 -8.46 -6.63 -14.69
CA VAL A 192 -9.04 -7.85 -14.14
C VAL A 192 -9.39 -8.80 -15.28
N ARG A 193 -8.97 -10.06 -15.14
CA ARG A 193 -9.27 -11.13 -16.07
C ARG A 193 -10.25 -12.12 -15.45
N ALA A 194 -11.28 -12.49 -16.21
CA ALA A 194 -12.23 -13.53 -15.82
C ALA A 194 -12.71 -14.32 -17.05
N PHE A 195 -13.50 -15.37 -16.83
CA PHE A 195 -13.96 -16.27 -17.90
C PHE A 195 -15.24 -15.81 -18.61
N THR A 196 -15.88 -14.75 -18.12
CA THR A 196 -16.97 -14.05 -18.82
C THR A 196 -16.75 -12.53 -18.76
N PRO A 197 -17.27 -11.76 -19.72
CA PRO A 197 -17.22 -10.30 -19.70
C PRO A 197 -17.84 -9.71 -18.43
N GLU A 198 -18.98 -10.25 -17.99
CA GLU A 198 -19.74 -9.76 -16.86
C GLU A 198 -19.00 -10.01 -15.54
N ASP A 199 -18.38 -11.18 -15.38
CA ASP A 199 -17.61 -11.49 -14.17
C ASP A 199 -16.36 -10.62 -14.08
N ALA A 200 -15.67 -10.37 -15.20
CA ALA A 200 -14.50 -9.49 -15.23
C ALA A 200 -14.88 -8.07 -14.80
N GLN A 201 -16.00 -7.56 -15.33
CA GLN A 201 -16.53 -6.26 -14.96
C GLN A 201 -16.98 -6.21 -13.49
N ALA A 202 -17.68 -7.23 -13.01
CA ALA A 202 -18.18 -7.28 -11.64
C ALA A 202 -17.03 -7.28 -10.61
N ILE A 203 -15.98 -8.06 -10.85
CA ILE A 203 -14.81 -8.11 -9.98
C ILE A 203 -14.06 -6.78 -10.00
N ALA A 204 -13.83 -6.19 -11.19
CA ALA A 204 -13.18 -4.90 -11.33
C ALA A 204 -13.96 -3.78 -10.61
N THR A 205 -15.29 -3.79 -10.72
CA THR A 205 -16.17 -2.84 -10.06
C THR A 205 -16.11 -3.00 -8.54
N ALA A 206 -16.23 -4.23 -8.03
CA ALA A 206 -16.12 -4.52 -6.60
C ALA A 206 -14.77 -4.07 -6.03
N LEU A 207 -13.68 -4.28 -6.78
CA LEU A 207 -12.35 -3.89 -6.37
C LEU A 207 -12.19 -2.35 -6.29
N LEU A 208 -12.71 -1.60 -7.26
CA LEU A 208 -12.71 -0.13 -7.22
C LEU A 208 -13.58 0.41 -6.09
N ASP A 209 -14.78 -0.13 -5.88
CA ASP A 209 -15.67 0.30 -4.81
C ASP A 209 -15.03 0.05 -3.43
N ASN A 210 -14.33 -1.07 -3.28
CA ASN A 210 -13.63 -1.39 -2.04
C ASN A 210 -12.37 -0.52 -1.85
N ALA A 211 -11.65 -0.17 -2.92
CA ALA A 211 -10.57 0.81 -2.89
C ALA A 211 -11.06 2.21 -2.47
N GLU A 212 -12.23 2.64 -2.96
CA GLU A 212 -12.86 3.90 -2.54
C GLU A 212 -13.27 3.86 -1.06
N LYS A 213 -13.83 2.74 -0.59
CA LYS A 213 -14.13 2.53 0.84
C LYS A 213 -12.86 2.57 1.70
N LEU A 214 -11.73 2.01 1.23
CA LEU A 214 -10.45 2.11 1.93
C LEU A 214 -10.04 3.57 2.11
N ILE A 215 -10.05 4.36 1.03
CA ILE A 215 -9.71 5.78 1.08
C ILE A 215 -10.63 6.54 2.04
N ASN A 216 -11.93 6.26 2.01
CA ASN A 216 -12.90 6.87 2.92
C ASN A 216 -12.60 6.52 4.39
N ARG A 217 -12.23 5.27 4.68
CA ARG A 217 -11.79 4.86 6.04
C ARG A 217 -10.50 5.56 6.45
N MET A 218 -9.52 5.67 5.56
CA MET A 218 -8.25 6.37 5.83
C MET A 218 -8.49 7.85 6.14
N ASN A 219 -9.29 8.54 5.32
CA ASN A 219 -9.68 9.94 5.55
C ASN A 219 -10.41 10.12 6.88
N GLN A 220 -11.37 9.24 7.18
CA GLN A 220 -12.13 9.31 8.42
C GLN A 220 -11.20 9.14 9.63
N ARG A 221 -10.34 8.12 9.61
CA ARG A 221 -9.38 7.87 10.68
C ARG A 221 -8.40 9.02 10.85
N SER A 222 -7.79 9.51 9.77
CA SER A 222 -6.85 10.64 9.83
C SER A 222 -7.49 11.90 10.41
N ARG A 223 -8.74 12.19 10.01
CA ARG A 223 -9.55 13.28 10.59
C ARG A 223 -9.81 13.07 12.07
N GLU A 224 -10.23 11.87 12.46
CA GLU A 224 -10.53 11.55 13.86
C GLU A 224 -9.29 11.64 14.75
N ASP A 225 -8.15 11.11 14.30
CA ASP A 225 -6.88 11.14 15.03
C ASP A 225 -6.43 12.61 15.24
N SER A 226 -6.46 13.42 14.18
CA SER A 226 -6.08 14.85 14.24
C SER A 226 -6.99 15.66 15.16
N LEU A 227 -8.30 15.43 15.10
CA LEU A 227 -9.26 16.15 15.95
C LEU A 227 -9.25 15.67 17.41
N THR A 228 -8.98 14.39 17.64
CA THR A 228 -8.90 13.83 19.00
C THR A 228 -7.72 14.44 19.75
N LEU A 229 -6.53 14.47 19.13
CA LEU A 229 -5.35 15.10 19.72
C LEU A 229 -5.61 16.58 20.09
N ALA A 230 -6.17 17.36 19.18
CA ALA A 230 -6.45 18.77 19.43
C ALA A 230 -7.56 18.99 20.48
N ARG A 231 -8.57 18.12 20.55
CA ARG A 231 -9.61 18.17 21.59
C ARG A 231 -9.03 17.84 22.97
N ASP A 232 -8.14 16.87 23.04
CA ASP A 232 -7.48 16.49 24.29
C ASP A 232 -6.56 17.61 24.79
N GLU A 233 -5.87 18.32 23.90
CA GLU A 233 -5.09 19.51 24.25
C GLU A 233 -5.98 20.61 24.86
N VAL A 234 -7.14 20.90 24.24
CA VAL A 234 -8.12 21.85 24.79
C VAL A 234 -8.61 21.40 26.16
N ARG A 235 -9.01 20.13 26.32
CA ARG A 235 -9.49 19.59 27.61
C ARG A 235 -8.43 19.73 28.70
N ASN A 236 -7.18 19.43 28.38
CA ASN A 236 -6.06 19.57 29.32
C ASN A 236 -5.82 21.03 29.70
N ALA A 237 -5.92 21.96 28.74
CA ALA A 237 -5.79 23.40 29.02
C ALA A 237 -6.96 23.93 29.88
N GLU A 238 -8.20 23.49 29.61
CA GLU A 238 -9.38 23.81 30.42
C GLU A 238 -9.21 23.33 31.87
N GLN A 239 -8.72 22.11 32.06
CA GLN A 239 -8.44 21.56 33.39
C GLN A 239 -7.36 22.36 34.14
N ARG A 240 -6.29 22.79 33.44
CA ARG A 240 -5.26 23.66 34.05
C ARG A 240 -5.82 24.99 34.50
N VAL A 241 -6.66 25.63 33.68
CA VAL A 241 -7.33 26.89 34.06
C VAL A 241 -8.19 26.68 35.30
N LEU A 242 -8.97 25.60 35.35
CA LEU A 242 -9.84 25.29 36.48
C LEU A 242 -9.05 24.99 37.76
N ASP A 243 -8.00 24.18 37.68
CA ASP A 243 -7.12 23.88 38.82
C ASP A 243 -6.45 25.15 39.37
N ASN A 244 -5.91 26.01 38.50
CA ASN A 244 -5.32 27.29 38.92
C ASN A 244 -6.36 28.23 39.55
N GLN A 245 -7.58 28.28 39.03
CA GLN A 245 -8.66 29.05 39.67
C GLN A 245 -9.02 28.51 41.06
N LEU A 246 -9.03 27.19 41.24
CA LEU A 246 -9.30 26.57 42.55
C LEU A 246 -8.16 26.85 43.53
N ARG A 247 -6.89 26.77 43.09
CA ARG A 247 -5.71 27.11 43.90
C ARG A 247 -5.73 28.58 44.33
N LEU A 248 -6.03 29.50 43.41
CA LEU A 248 -6.13 30.92 43.71
C LEU A 248 -7.28 31.23 44.69
N LYS A 249 -8.43 30.55 44.54
CA LYS A 249 -9.54 30.66 45.50
C LYS A 249 -9.15 30.11 46.87
N ALA A 250 -8.53 28.94 46.93
CA ALA A 250 -8.07 28.33 48.18
C ALA A 250 -7.05 29.22 48.91
N PHE A 251 -6.12 29.81 48.17
CA PHE A 251 -5.17 30.79 48.67
C PHE A 251 -5.87 32.02 49.28
N ARG A 252 -6.81 32.64 48.56
CA ARG A 252 -7.60 33.78 49.06
C ARG A 252 -8.38 33.46 50.34
N VAL A 253 -8.95 32.26 50.43
CA VAL A 253 -9.67 31.79 51.62
C VAL A 253 -8.72 31.57 52.79
N LYS A 254 -7.56 30.94 52.55
CA LYS A 254 -6.55 30.65 53.58
C LYS A 254 -5.97 31.93 54.18
N GLU A 255 -5.62 32.89 53.33
CA GLU A 255 -4.98 34.14 53.75
C GLU A 255 -6.00 35.20 54.21
N GLY A 256 -7.30 35.00 53.94
CA GLY A 256 -8.37 35.94 54.30
C GLY A 256 -8.29 37.29 53.56
N ILE A 257 -7.47 37.36 52.51
CA ILE A 257 -7.17 38.56 51.74
C ILE A 257 -7.66 38.34 50.30
N VAL A 258 -8.46 39.28 49.79
CA VAL A 258 -8.98 39.24 48.42
C VAL A 258 -7.87 39.59 47.41
N ASP A 259 -7.05 40.57 47.76
CA ASP A 259 -5.93 41.07 46.97
C ASP A 259 -4.76 41.51 47.89
N PRO A 260 -3.64 40.76 47.92
CA PRO A 260 -2.46 41.08 48.73
C PRO A 260 -1.81 42.43 48.38
N GLU A 261 -1.93 42.90 47.13
CA GLU A 261 -1.37 44.19 46.70
C GLU A 261 -2.16 45.35 47.33
N VAL A 262 -3.50 45.28 47.28
CA VAL A 262 -4.38 46.26 47.92
C VAL A 262 -4.18 46.27 49.44
N ALA A 263 -4.06 45.09 50.05
CA ALA A 263 -3.80 44.97 51.49
C ALA A 263 -2.43 45.57 51.88
N SER A 264 -1.39 45.34 51.07
CA SER A 264 -0.05 45.90 51.30
C SER A 264 -0.03 47.42 51.18
N LYS A 265 -0.72 47.99 50.17
CA LYS A 265 -0.84 49.45 50.01
C LYS A 265 -1.54 50.09 51.20
N ALA A 266 -2.67 49.54 51.65
CA ALA A 266 -3.40 50.04 52.81
C ALA A 266 -2.56 49.98 54.10
N ALA A 267 -1.80 48.90 54.30
CA ALA A 267 -0.91 48.76 55.46
C ALA A 267 0.23 49.79 55.45
N LEU A 268 0.84 50.05 54.28
CA LEU A 268 1.88 51.06 54.14
C LEU A 268 1.36 52.49 54.36
N GLU A 269 0.15 52.80 53.88
CA GLU A 269 -0.52 54.08 54.13
C GLU A 269 -0.76 54.30 55.62
N LEU A 270 -1.29 53.31 56.34
CA LEU A 270 -1.50 53.37 57.78
C LEU A 270 -0.19 53.57 58.55
N ILE A 271 0.89 52.86 58.17
CA ILE A 271 2.21 53.05 58.78
C ILE A 271 2.72 54.47 58.51
N GLY A 272 2.52 55.01 57.32
CA GLY A 272 2.85 56.39 56.99
C GLY A 272 2.13 57.40 57.88
N GLU A 273 0.83 57.19 58.12
CA GLU A 273 0.00 58.01 59.00
C GLU A 273 0.48 57.95 60.46
N LEU A 274 0.66 56.75 61.01
CA LEU A 274 1.16 56.54 62.38
C LEU A 274 2.58 57.11 62.57
N THR A 275 3.45 56.97 61.57
CA THR A 275 4.81 57.55 61.60
C THR A 275 4.74 59.09 61.61
N GLY A 276 3.80 59.67 60.86
CA GLY A 276 3.53 61.10 60.88
C GLY A 276 3.01 61.60 62.23
N GLU A 277 2.12 60.84 62.88
CA GLU A 277 1.68 61.13 64.26
C GLU A 277 2.81 61.03 65.28
N GLN A 278 3.69 60.03 65.14
CA GLN A 278 4.85 59.85 66.01
C GLN A 278 5.77 61.07 65.94
N ALA A 279 6.11 61.52 64.74
CA ALA A 279 6.97 62.69 64.54
C ALA A 279 6.38 63.97 65.16
N LYS A 280 5.05 64.16 65.08
CA LYS A 280 4.35 65.28 65.73
C LYS A 280 4.44 65.21 67.26
N LEU A 281 4.18 64.05 67.86
CA LEU A 281 4.26 63.84 69.31
C LEU A 281 5.70 64.00 69.83
N GLU A 282 6.70 63.47 69.14
CA GLU A 282 8.11 63.65 69.49
C GLU A 282 8.54 65.11 69.47
N THR A 283 8.07 65.87 68.47
CA THR A 283 8.34 67.30 68.35
C THR A 283 7.70 68.09 69.50
N GLN A 284 6.43 67.82 69.81
CA GLN A 284 5.73 68.43 70.95
C GLN A 284 6.43 68.11 72.29
N LEU A 285 6.87 66.87 72.46
CA LEU A 285 7.54 66.41 73.67
C LEU A 285 8.93 67.06 73.85
N ARG A 286 9.69 67.26 72.77
CA ARG A 286 10.94 68.06 72.79
C ARG A 286 10.69 69.49 73.21
N LEU A 287 9.71 70.15 72.59
CA LEU A 287 9.40 71.56 72.83
C LEU A 287 8.98 71.81 74.30
N ILE A 288 8.17 70.91 74.86
CA ILE A 288 7.74 71.00 76.27
C ILE A 288 8.90 70.68 77.23
N LYS A 289 9.77 69.72 76.91
CA LYS A 289 10.95 69.39 77.73
C LYS A 289 11.93 70.57 77.81
N GLU A 290 12.11 71.32 76.73
CA GLU A 290 12.97 72.52 76.70
C GLU A 290 12.39 73.68 77.52
N GLN A 291 11.05 73.82 77.54
CA GLN A 291 10.36 74.93 78.21
C GLN A 291 10.03 74.67 79.69
N THR A 292 9.71 73.44 80.08
CA THR A 292 9.29 73.10 81.46
C THR A 292 9.67 71.66 81.82
N PRO A 293 10.87 71.44 82.39
CA PRO A 293 11.44 70.10 82.60
C PRO A 293 10.64 69.16 83.53
N SER A 294 9.77 69.71 84.40
CA SER A 294 9.08 68.96 85.46
C SER A 294 7.55 68.91 85.29
N SER A 295 7.05 69.05 84.06
CA SER A 295 5.62 69.05 83.75
C SER A 295 5.00 67.65 83.75
N VAL A 296 3.83 67.49 84.42
CA VAL A 296 2.99 66.27 84.35
C VAL A 296 2.58 65.94 82.90
N GLN A 297 2.51 66.96 82.04
CA GLN A 297 2.14 66.86 80.64
C GLN A 297 3.17 66.06 79.81
N ILE A 298 4.46 66.07 80.22
CA ILE A 298 5.50 65.24 79.61
C ILE A 298 5.19 63.76 79.80
N GLN A 299 4.74 63.35 81.00
CA GLN A 299 4.44 61.94 81.28
C GLN A 299 3.26 61.43 80.43
N VAL A 300 2.24 62.27 80.22
CA VAL A 300 1.08 61.92 79.38
C VAL A 300 1.48 61.76 77.91
N LEU A 301 2.25 62.70 77.37
CA LEU A 301 2.73 62.63 75.98
C LEU A 301 3.70 61.45 75.77
N GLN A 302 4.55 61.16 76.76
CA GLN A 302 5.46 60.01 76.73
C GLN A 302 4.66 58.70 76.66
N LYS A 303 3.64 58.53 77.51
CA LYS A 303 2.78 57.33 77.44
C LYS A 303 2.02 57.19 76.13
N ARG A 304 1.60 58.32 75.53
CA ARG A 304 0.93 58.31 74.22
C ARG A 304 1.89 57.94 73.10
N LEU A 305 3.13 58.44 73.15
CA LEU A 305 4.20 58.06 72.24
C LEU A 305 4.52 56.57 72.36
N ASP A 306 4.67 56.06 73.59
CA ASP A 306 4.95 54.64 73.84
C ASP A 306 3.83 53.73 73.30
N ALA A 307 2.57 54.14 73.48
CA ALA A 307 1.43 53.42 72.93
C ALA A 307 1.40 53.44 71.38
N LEU A 308 1.72 54.59 70.77
CA LEU A 308 1.79 54.72 69.32
C LEU A 308 2.96 53.90 68.73
N VAL A 309 4.12 53.92 69.37
CA VAL A 309 5.28 53.10 68.98
C VAL A 309 4.93 51.61 69.07
N ALA A 310 4.28 51.18 70.16
CA ALA A 310 3.83 49.79 70.30
C ALA A 310 2.85 49.38 69.18
N GLN A 311 1.92 50.28 68.80
CA GLN A 311 1.00 50.04 67.69
C GLN A 311 1.73 49.97 66.34
N LEU A 312 2.69 50.86 66.13
CA LEU A 312 3.49 50.94 64.90
C LEU A 312 4.38 49.71 64.73
N ASP A 313 5.00 49.23 65.81
CA ASP A 313 5.76 47.97 65.82
C ASP A 313 4.84 46.77 65.57
N GLN A 314 3.61 46.79 66.08
CA GLN A 314 2.62 45.74 65.81
C GLN A 314 2.22 45.70 64.33
N GLU A 315 1.97 46.85 63.69
CA GLU A 315 1.66 46.91 62.25
C GLU A 315 2.87 46.56 61.37
N ARG A 316 4.08 47.00 61.74
CA ARG A 316 5.32 46.59 61.05
C ARG A 316 5.59 45.09 61.18
N ALA A 317 5.34 44.51 62.35
CA ALA A 317 5.51 43.08 62.59
C ALA A 317 4.54 42.24 61.74
N LYS A 318 3.31 42.73 61.50
CA LYS A 318 2.35 42.08 60.59
C LYS A 318 2.85 42.03 59.14
N LEU A 319 3.65 43.00 58.69
CA LEU A 319 4.24 42.98 57.34
C LEU A 319 5.39 41.98 57.18
N VAL A 320 6.16 41.69 58.25
CA VAL A 320 7.47 41.01 58.16
C VAL A 320 7.49 39.60 58.77
N SER A 321 6.52 39.23 59.62
CA SER A 321 6.48 37.97 60.37
C SER A 321 6.58 36.69 59.51
N GLN A 322 7.44 35.75 59.89
CA GLN A 322 7.71 34.48 59.16
C GLN A 322 6.50 33.54 59.00
N ASN A 323 5.41 33.73 59.73
CA ASN A 323 4.19 32.90 59.62
C ASN A 323 3.06 33.58 58.84
N GLY A 324 3.30 34.77 58.27
CA GLY A 324 2.31 35.59 57.56
C GLY A 324 2.91 36.85 56.94
N SER A 325 4.13 36.74 56.39
CA SER A 325 4.84 37.85 55.78
C SER A 325 4.11 38.23 54.51
N LEU A 326 3.58 39.45 54.44
CA LEU A 326 2.91 39.95 53.25
C LEU A 326 3.80 39.81 52.00
N VAL A 327 5.13 39.83 52.16
CA VAL A 327 6.10 39.63 51.07
C VAL A 327 6.10 38.18 50.55
N GLY A 328 6.04 37.18 51.44
CA GLY A 328 5.97 35.77 51.04
C GLY A 328 4.62 35.41 50.42
N THR A 329 3.54 35.91 51.02
CA THR A 329 2.17 35.78 50.51
C THR A 329 2.02 36.47 49.15
N TYR A 330 2.67 37.62 48.95
CA TYR A 330 2.67 38.32 47.66
C TYR A 330 3.38 37.51 46.55
N ALA A 331 4.54 36.91 46.83
CA ALA A 331 5.25 36.09 45.85
C ALA A 331 4.45 34.84 45.43
N GLU A 332 3.80 34.16 46.38
CA GLU A 332 2.93 33.01 46.10
C GLU A 332 1.69 33.44 45.29
N TYR A 333 1.09 34.59 45.63
CA TYR A 333 -0.03 35.16 44.88
C TYR A 333 0.37 35.53 43.44
N GLU A 334 1.50 36.22 43.26
CA GLU A 334 2.02 36.61 41.95
C GLU A 334 2.27 35.38 41.07
N GLN A 335 2.83 34.31 41.65
CA GLN A 335 3.00 33.04 40.95
C GLN A 335 1.66 32.44 40.50
N LEU A 336 0.64 32.41 41.37
CA LEU A 336 -0.69 31.89 41.03
C LEU A 336 -1.40 32.73 39.96
N VAL A 337 -1.25 34.06 40.00
CA VAL A 337 -1.83 34.98 39.00
C VAL A 337 -1.12 34.83 37.64
N LEU A 338 0.21 34.75 37.64
CA LEU A 338 0.97 34.51 36.41
C LEU A 338 0.62 33.16 35.78
N GLU A 339 0.51 32.12 36.60
CA GLU A 339 0.12 30.79 36.17
C GLU A 339 -1.34 30.77 35.63
N GLN A 340 -2.25 31.57 36.21
CA GLN A 340 -3.58 31.79 35.64
C GLN A 340 -3.52 32.44 34.25
N GLU A 341 -2.66 33.45 34.05
CA GLU A 341 -2.47 34.11 32.76
C GLU A 341 -1.90 33.15 31.71
N PHE A 342 -0.88 32.36 32.08
CA PHE A 342 -0.30 31.34 31.21
C PHE A 342 -1.30 30.26 30.86
N ALA A 343 -2.09 29.76 31.82
CA ALA A 343 -3.14 28.78 31.56
C ALA A 343 -4.22 29.34 30.61
N ALA A 344 -4.63 30.60 30.79
CA ALA A 344 -5.58 31.25 29.90
C ALA A 344 -5.03 31.42 28.47
N LYS A 345 -3.78 31.86 28.33
CA LYS A 345 -3.10 31.96 27.02
C LYS A 345 -2.94 30.58 26.36
N ALA A 346 -2.58 29.56 27.13
CA ALA A 346 -2.47 28.19 26.63
C ALA A 346 -3.82 27.66 26.13
N LEU A 347 -4.92 27.93 26.85
CA LEU A 347 -6.26 27.58 26.41
C LEU A 347 -6.65 28.26 25.08
N LEU A 348 -6.36 29.56 24.94
CA LEU A 348 -6.60 30.28 23.68
C LEU A 348 -5.80 29.66 22.52
N THR A 349 -4.52 29.34 22.73
CA THR A 349 -3.69 28.66 21.73
C THR A 349 -4.24 27.28 21.39
N ALA A 350 -4.64 26.47 22.37
CA ALA A 350 -5.22 25.15 22.14
C ALA A 350 -6.52 25.23 21.35
N GLN A 351 -7.38 26.22 21.62
CA GLN A 351 -8.60 26.46 20.85
C GLN A 351 -8.30 26.89 19.41
N ALA A 352 -7.28 27.73 19.20
CA ALA A 352 -6.82 28.10 17.87
C ALA A 352 -6.27 26.88 17.10
N ASN A 353 -5.49 26.02 17.76
CA ASN A 353 -4.99 24.77 17.20
C ASN A 353 -6.14 23.83 16.81
N LEU A 354 -7.16 23.69 17.67
CA LEU A 354 -8.36 22.91 17.34
C LEU A 354 -9.12 23.48 16.13
N ALA A 355 -9.22 24.81 16.02
CA ALA A 355 -9.80 25.44 14.85
C ALA A 355 -8.97 25.18 13.58
N SER A 356 -7.64 25.28 13.66
CA SER A 356 -6.73 24.94 12.55
C SER A 356 -6.85 23.47 12.15
N ALA A 357 -6.84 22.55 13.13
CA ALA A 357 -6.98 21.12 12.90
C ALA A 357 -8.31 20.77 12.21
N ARG A 358 -9.41 21.47 12.54
CA ARG A 358 -10.69 21.31 11.82
C ARG A 358 -10.60 21.72 10.36
N VAL A 359 -9.91 22.83 10.07
CA VAL A 359 -9.72 23.31 8.69
C VAL A 359 -8.79 22.37 7.93
N GLU A 360 -7.68 21.95 8.53
CA GLU A 360 -6.73 21.02 7.91
C GLU A 360 -7.34 19.65 7.66
N ALA A 361 -8.07 19.08 8.62
CA ALA A 361 -8.73 17.79 8.44
C ALA A 361 -9.87 17.83 7.40
N ALA A 362 -10.45 19.01 7.15
CA ALA A 362 -11.37 19.21 6.03
C ALA A 362 -10.63 19.32 4.68
N ARG A 363 -9.38 19.79 4.66
CA ARG A 363 -8.57 19.95 3.45
C ARG A 363 -7.77 18.70 3.06
N LYS A 364 -7.30 17.90 4.01
CA LYS A 364 -6.48 16.69 3.78
C LYS A 364 -7.37 15.49 3.45
N GLN A 365 -8.16 15.60 2.39
CA GLN A 365 -9.01 14.51 1.91
C GLN A 365 -8.45 13.93 0.62
N LEU A 366 -8.19 12.63 0.66
CA LEU A 366 -7.88 11.82 -0.51
C LEU A 366 -9.18 11.43 -1.21
N TYR A 367 -9.20 11.43 -2.54
CA TYR A 367 -10.31 10.91 -3.30
C TYR A 367 -9.81 10.14 -4.51
N LEU A 368 -10.56 9.11 -4.88
CA LEU A 368 -10.33 8.31 -6.08
C LEU A 368 -11.25 8.85 -7.17
N GLU A 369 -10.65 9.39 -8.22
CA GLU A 369 -11.35 9.84 -9.41
C GLU A 369 -11.25 8.75 -10.49
N ARG A 370 -12.41 8.20 -10.89
CA ARG A 370 -12.50 7.19 -11.95
C ARG A 370 -12.47 7.90 -13.29
N ILE A 371 -11.41 7.69 -14.07
CA ILE A 371 -11.30 8.22 -15.45
C ILE A 371 -12.03 7.29 -16.42
N VAL A 372 -11.88 5.98 -16.21
CA VAL A 372 -12.50 4.94 -17.03
C VAL A 372 -13.13 3.93 -16.09
N GLU A 373 -14.44 3.73 -16.24
CA GLU A 373 -15.18 2.71 -15.52
C GLU A 373 -14.88 1.30 -16.08
N PRO A 374 -14.97 0.25 -15.24
CA PRO A 374 -14.84 -1.12 -15.72
C PRO A 374 -15.86 -1.43 -16.82
N ASN A 375 -15.37 -1.88 -17.97
CA ASN A 375 -16.20 -2.27 -19.11
C ASN A 375 -16.37 -3.79 -19.18
N ALA A 376 -17.48 -4.25 -19.76
CA ALA A 376 -17.61 -5.61 -20.24
C ALA A 376 -16.94 -5.70 -21.62
N PRO A 377 -15.86 -6.49 -21.78
CA PRO A 377 -15.16 -6.62 -23.06
C PRO A 377 -15.94 -7.48 -24.06
N ASP A 378 -15.95 -7.05 -25.33
CA ASP A 378 -16.65 -7.74 -26.42
C ASP A 378 -15.90 -8.96 -26.97
N ASP A 379 -14.59 -9.05 -26.77
CA ASP A 379 -13.73 -10.12 -27.31
C ASP A 379 -12.79 -10.71 -26.25
N ALA A 380 -12.52 -12.01 -26.38
CA ALA A 380 -11.65 -12.76 -25.50
C ALA A 380 -10.18 -12.45 -25.82
N ARG A 381 -9.53 -11.68 -24.94
CA ARG A 381 -8.13 -11.26 -25.14
C ARG A 381 -7.13 -12.36 -24.84
N TYR A 382 -7.52 -13.34 -24.03
CA TYR A 382 -6.69 -14.45 -23.59
C TYR A 382 -7.39 -15.80 -23.74
N PRO A 383 -6.62 -16.90 -23.89
CA PRO A 383 -5.19 -16.91 -24.18
C PRO A 383 -4.91 -16.49 -25.63
N GLN A 384 -3.78 -15.84 -25.88
CA GLN A 384 -3.32 -15.60 -27.25
C GLN A 384 -2.87 -16.92 -27.89
N ARG A 385 -3.84 -17.74 -28.33
CA ARG A 385 -3.69 -19.17 -28.68
C ARG A 385 -2.51 -19.40 -29.62
N LEU A 386 -2.44 -18.64 -30.71
CA LEU A 386 -1.38 -18.77 -31.72
C LEU A 386 0.01 -18.39 -31.17
N LEU A 387 0.10 -17.30 -30.42
CA LEU A 387 1.37 -16.86 -29.82
C LEU A 387 1.86 -17.85 -28.76
N ARG A 388 0.96 -18.38 -27.91
CA ARG A 388 1.29 -19.39 -26.89
C ARG A 388 1.79 -20.68 -27.52
N ILE A 389 1.12 -21.19 -28.56
CA ILE A 389 1.56 -22.38 -29.30
C ILE A 389 2.93 -22.15 -29.94
N LEU A 390 3.15 -20.98 -30.54
CA LEU A 390 4.44 -20.61 -31.15
C LEU A 390 5.56 -20.50 -30.09
N THR A 391 5.27 -19.93 -28.91
CA THR A 391 6.24 -19.87 -27.81
C THR A 391 6.64 -21.27 -27.37
N VAL A 392 5.68 -22.18 -27.15
CA VAL A 392 5.97 -23.58 -26.78
C VAL A 392 6.85 -24.23 -27.85
N PHE A 393 6.47 -24.11 -29.13
CA PHE A 393 7.25 -24.63 -30.24
C PHE A 393 8.69 -24.11 -30.22
N MET A 394 8.89 -22.80 -30.09
CA MET A 394 10.22 -22.17 -30.06
C MET A 394 11.05 -22.61 -28.86
N THR A 395 10.45 -22.72 -27.67
CA THR A 395 11.15 -23.17 -26.46
C THR A 395 11.65 -24.61 -26.61
N PHE A 396 10.79 -25.53 -27.04
CA PHE A 396 11.20 -26.93 -27.26
C PHE A 396 12.17 -27.07 -28.42
N PHE A 397 12.01 -26.28 -29.49
CA PHE A 397 12.94 -26.24 -30.61
C PHE A 397 14.33 -25.78 -30.18
N LEU A 398 14.43 -24.70 -29.39
CA LEU A 398 15.70 -24.20 -28.91
C LEU A 398 16.36 -25.17 -27.92
N GLY A 399 15.57 -25.78 -27.02
CA GLY A 399 16.06 -26.83 -26.12
C GLY A 399 16.61 -28.03 -26.88
N TYR A 400 15.92 -28.46 -27.94
CA TYR A 400 16.41 -29.51 -28.83
C TYR A 400 17.71 -29.11 -29.53
N ALA A 401 17.81 -27.89 -30.05
CA ALA A 401 19.03 -27.39 -30.70
C ALA A 401 20.24 -27.41 -29.75
N ILE A 402 20.06 -27.02 -28.48
CA ILE A 402 21.12 -27.07 -27.45
C ILE A 402 21.54 -28.52 -27.17
N ILE A 403 20.58 -29.43 -26.93
CA ILE A 403 20.87 -30.84 -26.66
C ILE A 403 21.59 -31.48 -27.87
N TRP A 404 21.16 -31.12 -29.08
CA TRP A 404 21.78 -31.59 -30.31
C TRP A 404 23.22 -31.08 -30.45
N LEU A 405 23.48 -29.79 -30.21
CA LEU A 405 24.83 -29.22 -30.23
C LEU A 405 25.75 -29.88 -29.19
N LEU A 406 25.27 -30.07 -27.96
CA LEU A 406 26.02 -30.75 -26.91
C LEU A 406 26.35 -32.20 -27.30
N TYR A 407 25.40 -32.90 -27.92
CA TYR A 407 25.62 -34.26 -28.40
C TYR A 407 26.67 -34.34 -29.52
N VAL A 408 26.63 -33.41 -30.48
CA VAL A 408 27.62 -33.34 -31.56
C VAL A 408 29.00 -33.02 -30.99
N ASN A 409 29.12 -32.02 -30.14
CA ASN A 409 30.38 -31.64 -29.51
C ASN A 409 30.98 -32.78 -28.65
N ALA A 410 30.16 -33.45 -27.83
CA ALA A 410 30.60 -34.60 -27.04
C ALA A 410 31.05 -35.79 -27.89
N ARG A 411 30.52 -35.93 -29.11
CA ARG A 411 30.94 -36.95 -30.08
C ARG A 411 32.25 -36.58 -30.76
N GLU A 412 32.47 -35.30 -31.06
CA GLU A 412 33.71 -34.79 -31.66
C GLU A 412 34.90 -34.93 -30.71
N HIS A 413 34.72 -34.73 -29.39
CA HIS A 413 35.78 -34.93 -28.40
C HIS A 413 36.10 -36.40 -28.08
N LYS A 414 35.35 -37.36 -28.65
CA LYS A 414 35.54 -38.81 -28.42
C LYS A 414 36.36 -39.48 -29.53
N HIS A 415 36.67 -38.75 -30.59
CA HIS A 415 37.59 -39.11 -31.67
C HIS A 415 38.82 -38.23 -31.58
#